data_AF-A0A9P4P288-F1
#
_entry.id   AF-A0A9P4P288-F1
#
_cell.length_a   1.000
_cell.length_b   1.000
_cell.length_c   1.000
_cell.angle_alpha   90.00
_cell.angle_beta   90.00
_cell.angle_gamma   90.00
#
_symmetry.space_group_name_H-M   'P 1'
#
loop_
_entity.id
_entity.type
_entity.pdbx_description
1 polymer ?
#
loop_
_entity_poly.entity_id
_entity_poly.type
_entity_poly.pdbx_seq_one_letter_code
_entity_poly.pdbx_strand_id
1 'polypeptide(L)'
;MVTLLRDPDGSPYRVLLEFTFEFTKQYLGIKDINTFLVPETVYDLALIFSPYILLEGLIFDDQAFAAPSLTSPEKLSALYIESGSNRLRLLLDLALDDIPVLRRAVKTVDGWEISPNMPLTYSMVAPAMKIISNIAGIPQVTRPYALRYGAGKAFNNNGNVSEAM
;
A
#
# COMPACT_ATOMS: atom_id res chain seq x y z
N MET A 1 8.08 3.84 -4.46
CA MET A 1 8.10 5.23 -4.97
C MET A 1 6.67 5.71 -5.19
N VAL A 2 6.45 7.01 -5.39
CA VAL A 2 5.13 7.57 -5.71
C VAL A 2 5.21 8.28 -7.06
N THR A 3 4.20 8.10 -7.91
CA THR A 3 4.15 8.75 -9.23
C THR A 3 2.82 9.46 -9.40
N LEU A 4 2.87 10.73 -9.79
CA LEU A 4 1.69 11.44 -10.30
C LEU A 4 1.56 11.19 -11.79
N LEU A 5 0.35 10.85 -12.22
CA LEU A 5 0.01 10.60 -13.62
C LEU A 5 -0.95 11.66 -14.12
N ARG A 6 -0.66 12.19 -15.32
CA ARG A 6 -1.57 13.07 -16.04
C ARG A 6 -2.75 12.25 -16.54
N ASP A 7 -3.95 12.70 -16.23
CA ASP A 7 -5.16 12.14 -16.82
C ASP A 7 -5.31 12.63 -18.27
N PRO A 8 -5.50 11.72 -19.25
CA PRO A 8 -5.63 12.10 -20.66
C PRO A 8 -6.88 12.93 -20.95
N ASP A 9 -7.92 12.82 -20.13
CA ASP A 9 -9.18 13.56 -20.27
C ASP A 9 -9.14 14.93 -19.58
N GLY A 10 -7.97 15.32 -19.02
CA GLY A 10 -7.78 16.60 -18.34
C GLY A 10 -8.30 16.65 -16.91
N SER A 11 -8.64 15.49 -16.33
CA SER A 11 -8.99 15.38 -14.91
C SER A 11 -7.78 15.62 -13.99
N PRO A 12 -7.96 15.77 -12.66
CA PRO A 12 -6.86 15.91 -11.71
C PRO A 12 -5.81 14.80 -11.88
N TYR A 13 -4.57 15.10 -11.51
CA TYR A 13 -3.52 14.07 -11.54
C TYR A 13 -3.87 12.92 -10.62
N ARG A 14 -3.62 11.70 -11.09
CA ARG A 14 -3.86 10.49 -10.31
C ARG A 14 -2.59 10.08 -9.60
N VAL A 15 -2.69 9.75 -8.33
CA VAL A 15 -1.57 9.22 -7.57
C VAL A 15 -1.45 7.71 -7.83
N LEU A 16 -0.22 7.26 -8.05
CA LEU A 16 0.13 5.86 -8.20
C LEU A 16 1.23 5.51 -7.21
N LEU A 17 0.94 4.57 -6.30
CA LEU A 17 1.97 4.01 -5.44
C LEU A 17 2.61 2.81 -6.14
N GLU A 18 3.93 2.80 -6.23
CA GLU A 18 4.69 1.75 -6.90
C GLU A 18 5.55 0.98 -5.89
N PHE A 19 5.28 -0.33 -5.78
CA PHE A 19 5.96 -1.26 -4.87
C PHE A 19 6.81 -2.24 -5.65
N THR A 20 8.12 -2.12 -5.50
CA THR A 20 9.08 -3.04 -6.08
C THR A 20 9.53 -4.01 -4.99
N PHE A 21 9.21 -5.30 -5.14
CA PHE A 21 9.61 -6.31 -4.16
C PHE A 21 10.98 -6.86 -4.49
N GLU A 22 11.96 -6.60 -3.63
CA GLU A 22 13.32 -7.17 -3.75
C GLU A 22 13.33 -8.66 -3.36
N PHE A 23 12.60 -9.03 -2.30
CA PHE A 23 12.56 -10.40 -1.79
C PHE A 23 11.20 -11.04 -2.06
N THR A 24 11.06 -11.70 -3.21
CA THR A 24 9.90 -12.56 -3.50
C THR A 24 10.23 -14.02 -3.25
N LYS A 25 9.20 -14.86 -2.95
CA LYS A 25 9.41 -16.29 -2.69
C LYS A 25 10.14 -16.96 -3.87
N GLN A 26 11.36 -17.45 -3.61
CA GLN A 26 12.24 -18.09 -4.60
C GLN A 26 11.87 -19.56 -4.91
N TYR A 27 10.67 -20.03 -4.57
CA TYR A 27 10.30 -21.46 -4.67
C TYR A 27 10.39 -22.02 -6.11
N LEU A 28 10.42 -21.16 -7.13
CA LEU A 28 10.52 -21.52 -8.55
C LEU A 28 11.77 -20.94 -9.25
N GLY A 29 12.78 -20.48 -8.49
CA GLY A 29 13.99 -19.84 -9.03
C GLY A 29 13.97 -18.31 -8.90
N ILE A 30 14.96 -17.65 -9.53
CA ILE A 30 15.02 -16.18 -9.60
C ILE A 30 13.88 -15.72 -10.49
N LYS A 31 12.94 -14.98 -9.90
CA LYS A 31 11.84 -14.34 -10.62
C LYS A 31 12.23 -12.88 -10.87
N ASP A 32 11.85 -12.34 -12.02
CA ASP A 32 12.05 -10.91 -12.30
C ASP A 32 11.46 -10.05 -11.19
N ILE A 33 12.14 -8.95 -10.91
CA ILE A 33 11.67 -7.96 -9.95
C ILE A 33 10.34 -7.39 -10.48
N ASN A 34 9.27 -7.63 -9.74
CA ASN A 34 7.94 -7.18 -10.11
C ASN A 34 7.61 -5.89 -9.36
N THR A 35 7.27 -4.84 -10.11
CA THR A 35 6.67 -3.62 -9.56
C THR A 35 5.16 -3.75 -9.58
N PHE A 36 4.54 -3.69 -8.41
CA PHE A 36 3.10 -3.68 -8.25
C PHE A 36 2.61 -2.24 -8.14
N LEU A 37 1.54 -1.94 -8.85
CA LEU A 37 0.93 -0.62 -8.91
C LEU A 37 -0.33 -0.62 -8.04
N VAL A 38 -0.42 0.32 -7.11
CA VAL A 38 -1.62 0.56 -6.29
C VAL A 38 -2.18 1.92 -6.70
N PRO A 39 -3.21 1.95 -7.57
CA PRO A 39 -3.80 3.20 -8.01
C PRO A 39 -4.64 3.82 -6.89
N GLU A 40 -4.67 5.15 -6.88
CA GLU A 40 -5.62 5.91 -6.09
C GLU A 40 -7.06 5.47 -6.38
N THR A 41 -7.81 5.18 -5.32
CA THR A 41 -9.22 4.80 -5.42
C THR A 41 -10.08 5.96 -4.93
N VAL A 42 -10.64 6.73 -5.86
CA VAL A 42 -11.41 7.95 -5.55
C VAL A 42 -12.89 7.65 -5.22
N TYR A 43 -13.39 6.48 -5.65
CA TYR A 43 -14.80 6.10 -5.52
C TYR A 43 -14.94 4.67 -4.99
N ASP A 44 -14.91 4.50 -3.67
CA ASP A 44 -15.23 3.23 -3.01
C ASP A 44 -15.96 3.49 -1.68
N LEU A 45 -17.07 2.80 -1.44
CA LEU A 45 -17.80 2.84 -0.16
C LEU A 45 -16.96 2.27 1.00
N ALA A 46 -15.92 1.49 0.69
CA ALA A 46 -14.97 0.92 1.63
C ALA A 46 -13.62 1.66 1.63
N LEU A 47 -13.59 2.96 1.33
CA LEU A 47 -12.36 3.76 1.23
C LEU A 47 -11.43 3.62 2.45
N ILE A 48 -11.99 3.47 3.65
CA ILE A 48 -11.22 3.22 4.90
C ILE A 48 -10.41 1.92 4.89
N PHE A 49 -10.82 0.95 4.07
CA PHE A 49 -10.14 -0.33 3.87
C PHE A 49 -9.30 -0.34 2.59
N SER A 50 -9.21 0.78 1.87
CA SER A 50 -8.39 0.88 0.68
C SER A 50 -6.90 0.75 1.06
N PRO A 51 -6.15 -0.16 0.43
CA PRO A 51 -4.72 -0.27 0.66
C PRO A 51 -4.01 1.04 0.28
N TYR A 52 -4.52 1.78 -0.70
CA TYR A 52 -3.99 3.07 -1.11
C TYR A 52 -4.01 4.06 0.06
N ILE A 53 -5.17 4.26 0.70
CA ILE A 53 -5.35 5.23 1.79
C ILE A 53 -4.46 4.90 2.99
N LEU A 54 -4.37 3.60 3.34
CA LEU A 54 -3.47 3.17 4.41
C LEU A 54 -2.01 3.49 4.10
N LEU A 55 -1.55 3.16 2.89
CA LEU A 55 -0.16 3.32 2.49
C LEU A 55 0.22 4.80 2.31
N GLU A 56 -0.66 5.60 1.71
CA GLU A 56 -0.48 7.05 1.60
C GLU A 56 -0.41 7.70 3.00
N GLY A 57 -1.30 7.30 3.91
CA GLY A 57 -1.28 7.76 5.29
C GLY A 57 0.07 7.48 5.98
N LEU A 58 0.61 6.27 5.80
CA LEU A 58 1.93 5.90 6.34
C LEU A 58 3.07 6.73 5.72
N ILE A 59 3.02 7.01 4.41
CA ILE A 59 4.02 7.84 3.73
C ILE A 59 4.07 9.26 4.35
N PHE A 60 2.90 9.86 4.63
CA PHE A 60 2.86 11.19 5.24
C PHE A 60 3.19 11.18 6.73
N ASP A 61 2.73 10.17 7.47
CA ASP A 61 3.06 10.00 8.89
C ASP A 61 4.58 9.88 9.10
N ASP A 62 5.26 9.12 8.22
CA ASP A 62 6.72 8.96 8.23
C ASP A 62 7.48 10.12 7.59
N GLN A 63 6.78 11.10 6.99
CA GLN A 63 7.39 12.15 6.15
C GLN A 63 8.32 11.55 5.08
N ALA A 64 7.91 10.45 4.48
CA ALA A 64 8.79 9.58 3.71
C ALA A 64 9.20 10.15 2.34
N PHE A 65 8.69 11.31 1.91
CA PHE A 65 9.12 11.95 0.68
C PHE A 65 10.52 12.53 0.81
N ALA A 66 11.39 12.26 -0.17
CA ALA A 66 12.71 12.89 -0.24
C ALA A 66 12.64 14.42 -0.40
N ALA A 67 11.49 14.95 -0.84
CA ALA A 67 11.20 16.38 -0.86
C ALA A 67 10.55 16.80 0.47
N PRO A 68 11.28 17.48 1.39
CA PRO A 68 10.78 17.77 2.74
C PRO A 68 9.58 18.72 2.77
N SER A 69 9.30 19.41 1.66
CA SER A 69 8.14 20.29 1.53
C SER A 69 6.83 19.51 1.35
N LEU A 70 6.87 18.24 0.91
CA LEU A 70 5.70 17.39 0.65
C LEU A 70 5.20 16.73 1.95
N THR A 71 4.58 17.54 2.79
CA THR A 71 4.15 17.14 4.14
C THR A 71 2.68 16.76 4.24
N SER A 72 1.89 16.88 3.16
CA SER A 72 0.45 16.58 3.21
C SER A 72 -0.14 16.22 1.84
N PRO A 73 -1.29 15.51 1.82
CA PRO A 73 -2.01 15.20 0.58
C PRO A 73 -2.37 16.44 -0.25
N GLU A 74 -2.70 17.57 0.39
CA GLU A 74 -3.03 18.81 -0.31
C GLU A 74 -1.83 19.33 -1.10
N LYS A 75 -0.63 19.28 -0.51
CA LYS A 75 0.60 19.68 -1.21
C LYS A 75 0.95 18.73 -2.35
N LEU A 76 0.70 17.44 -2.18
CA LEU A 76 0.84 16.45 -3.25
C LEU A 76 -0.11 16.75 -4.41
N SER A 77 -1.38 17.03 -4.12
CA SER A 77 -2.41 17.37 -5.11
C SER A 77 -2.14 18.69 -5.84
N ALA A 78 -1.40 19.61 -5.22
CA ALA A 78 -1.02 20.91 -5.78
C ALA A 78 0.19 20.86 -6.72
N LEU A 79 0.87 19.71 -6.82
CA LEU A 79 2.01 19.54 -7.72
C LEU A 79 1.59 19.65 -9.18
N TYR A 80 2.48 20.20 -10.00
CA TYR A 80 2.30 20.36 -11.44
C TYR A 80 3.18 19.38 -12.23
N ILE A 81 2.60 18.71 -13.23
CA ILE A 81 3.38 17.95 -14.23
C ILE A 81 3.69 18.90 -15.38
N GLU A 82 4.96 19.03 -15.75
CA GLU A 82 5.41 19.90 -16.85
C GLU A 82 4.72 19.56 -18.18
N SER A 83 4.46 20.59 -19.00
CA SER A 83 3.96 20.44 -20.37
C SER A 83 4.93 19.59 -21.19
N GLY A 84 4.42 18.51 -21.80
CA GLY A 84 5.24 17.52 -22.52
C GLY A 84 5.60 16.28 -21.70
N SER A 85 5.31 16.27 -20.39
CA SER A 85 5.34 15.05 -19.57
C SER A 85 3.94 14.59 -19.17
N ASN A 86 3.80 13.26 -19.09
CA ASN A 86 2.59 12.58 -18.60
C ASN A 86 2.75 12.05 -17.17
N ARG A 87 3.94 12.20 -16.57
CA ARG A 87 4.22 11.68 -15.22
C ARG A 87 5.24 12.52 -14.47
N LEU A 88 5.08 12.58 -13.15
CA LEU A 88 6.05 13.13 -12.22
C LEU A 88 6.38 12.06 -11.17
N ARG A 89 7.64 11.63 -11.11
CA ARG A 89 8.12 10.67 -10.12
C ARG A 89 8.57 11.39 -8.86
N LEU A 90 8.08 10.93 -7.72
CA LEU A 90 8.41 11.42 -6.40
C LEU A 90 9.18 10.33 -5.67
N LEU A 91 10.43 10.64 -5.35
CA LEU A 91 11.31 9.74 -4.62
C LEU A 91 10.95 9.74 -3.13
N LEU A 92 11.11 8.58 -2.52
CA LEU A 92 11.06 8.43 -1.07
C LEU A 92 12.47 8.61 -0.50
N ASP A 93 12.57 8.99 0.76
CA ASP A 93 13.84 9.17 1.46
C ASP A 93 14.52 7.82 1.67
N LEU A 94 15.75 7.69 1.15
CA LEU A 94 16.57 6.49 1.26
C LEU A 94 16.96 6.18 2.72
N ALA A 95 16.90 7.18 3.61
CA ALA A 95 17.14 6.96 5.03
C ALA A 95 16.10 6.02 5.68
N LEU A 96 14.96 5.78 5.02
CA LEU A 96 13.88 4.92 5.49
C LEU A 96 13.91 3.51 4.91
N ASP A 97 14.87 3.16 4.05
CA ASP A 97 14.91 1.86 3.37
C ASP A 97 14.93 0.67 4.34
N ASP A 98 15.57 0.82 5.50
CA ASP A 98 15.65 -0.21 6.55
C ASP A 98 14.48 -0.14 7.56
N ILE A 99 13.54 0.79 7.40
CA ILE A 99 12.38 0.94 8.27
C ILE A 99 11.21 0.11 7.71
N PRO A 100 10.62 -0.82 8.49
CA PRO A 100 9.47 -1.57 8.02
C PRO A 100 8.29 -0.65 7.72
N VAL A 101 7.65 -0.79 6.55
CA VAL A 101 6.44 -0.01 6.21
C VAL A 101 5.30 -0.32 7.19
N LEU A 102 5.00 -1.61 7.40
CA LEU A 102 3.98 -2.04 8.35
C LEU A 102 4.61 -2.29 9.72
N ARG A 103 4.39 -1.34 10.63
CA ARG A 103 4.91 -1.35 12.00
C ARG A 103 3.82 -1.67 13.01
N ARG A 104 4.22 -2.22 14.16
CA ARG A 104 3.27 -2.57 15.22
C ARG A 104 2.80 -1.31 15.95
N ALA A 105 1.58 -1.36 16.48
CA ALA A 105 1.13 -0.38 17.46
C ALA A 105 1.79 -0.63 18.82
N VAL A 106 2.26 0.43 19.47
CA VAL A 106 2.83 0.42 20.82
C VAL A 106 1.99 1.29 21.73
N LYS A 107 1.79 0.83 22.97
CA LYS A 107 1.04 1.59 23.97
C LYS A 107 1.95 2.66 24.58
N THR A 108 1.54 3.92 24.50
CA THR A 108 2.22 5.06 25.14
C THR A 108 1.39 5.55 26.32
N VAL A 109 1.90 6.56 27.05
CA VAL A 109 1.16 7.19 28.14
C VAL A 109 -0.11 7.89 27.63
N ASP A 110 -0.06 8.40 26.40
CA ASP A 110 -1.13 9.18 25.75
C ASP A 110 -2.04 8.32 24.87
N GLY A 111 -1.75 7.03 24.70
CA GLY A 111 -2.61 6.12 23.96
C GLY A 111 -1.82 5.05 23.21
N TRP A 112 -1.91 5.09 21.88
CA TRP A 112 -1.27 4.15 20.97
C TRP A 112 -0.58 4.91 19.84
N GLU A 113 0.64 4.49 19.52
CA GLU A 113 1.44 5.05 18.44
C GLU A 113 1.97 3.93 17.55
N ILE A 114 2.35 4.27 16.32
CA ILE A 114 3.08 3.36 15.45
C ILE A 114 4.52 3.30 15.95
N SER A 115 5.05 2.10 16.18
CA SER A 115 6.45 1.97 16.61
C SER A 115 7.39 2.55 15.55
N PRO A 116 8.51 3.18 15.92
CA PRO A 116 9.41 3.80 14.94
C PRO A 116 10.01 2.78 13.95
N ASN A 117 10.32 1.57 14.40
CA ASN A 117 11.07 0.57 13.61
C ASN A 117 10.66 -0.89 13.85
N MET A 118 9.70 -1.19 14.73
CA MET A 118 9.35 -2.58 15.03
C MET A 118 8.35 -3.13 14.02
N PRO A 119 8.70 -4.19 13.26
CA PRO A 119 7.81 -4.72 12.24
C PRO A 119 6.54 -5.32 12.85
N LEU A 120 5.45 -5.20 12.10
CA LEU A 120 4.21 -5.93 12.34
C LEU A 120 4.41 -7.40 11.93
N THR A 121 4.64 -8.27 12.91
CA THR A 121 4.96 -9.67 12.66
C THR A 121 3.72 -10.53 12.40
N TYR A 122 3.90 -11.66 11.71
CA TYR A 122 2.82 -12.63 11.47
C TYR A 122 2.15 -13.13 12.77
N SER A 123 2.92 -13.32 13.84
CA SER A 123 2.42 -13.73 15.15
C SER A 123 1.51 -12.69 15.81
N MET A 124 1.56 -11.42 15.36
CA MET A 124 0.64 -10.37 15.77
C MET A 124 -0.60 -10.31 14.86
N VAL A 125 -0.40 -10.43 13.55
CA VAL A 125 -1.49 -10.37 12.56
C VAL A 125 -2.44 -11.55 12.71
N ALA A 126 -1.92 -12.78 12.87
CA ALA A 126 -2.77 -13.97 12.88
C ALA A 126 -3.79 -14.00 14.04
N PRO A 127 -3.43 -13.67 15.29
CA PRO A 127 -4.41 -13.52 16.37
C PRO A 127 -5.40 -12.36 16.14
N ALA A 128 -4.92 -11.20 15.67
CA ALA A 128 -5.77 -10.04 15.41
C ALA A 128 -6.83 -10.36 14.35
N MET A 129 -6.45 -11.05 13.27
CA MET A 129 -7.40 -11.50 12.26
C MET A 129 -8.46 -12.45 12.83
N LYS A 130 -8.08 -13.39 13.71
CA LYS A 130 -9.06 -14.28 14.35
C LYS A 130 -10.09 -13.50 15.16
N ILE A 131 -9.65 -12.44 15.86
CA ILE A 131 -10.55 -11.56 16.63
C ILE A 131 -11.51 -10.83 15.68
N ILE A 132 -10.98 -10.19 14.63
CA ILE A 132 -11.78 -9.44 13.64
C ILE A 132 -12.82 -10.35 12.98
N SER A 133 -12.45 -11.57 12.61
CA SER A 133 -13.38 -12.53 12.01
C SER A 133 -14.52 -12.94 12.92
N ASN A 134 -14.24 -13.13 14.21
CA ASN A 134 -15.28 -13.42 15.18
C ASN A 134 -16.23 -12.23 15.33
N ILE A 135 -15.70 -11.01 15.39
CA ILE A 135 -16.51 -9.77 15.46
C ILE A 135 -17.38 -9.62 14.21
N ALA A 136 -16.82 -9.92 13.03
CA ALA A 136 -17.51 -9.86 11.75
C ALA A 136 -18.48 -11.04 11.51
N GLY A 137 -18.60 -11.99 12.47
CA GLY A 137 -19.48 -13.15 12.34
C GLY A 137 -19.06 -14.15 11.26
N ILE A 138 -17.79 -14.16 10.86
CA ILE A 138 -17.28 -15.09 9.84
C ILE A 138 -17.14 -16.47 10.47
N PRO A 139 -17.89 -17.49 10.01
CA PRO A 139 -17.96 -18.80 10.67
C PRO A 139 -16.66 -19.62 10.55
N GLN A 140 -15.75 -19.22 9.67
CA GLN A 140 -14.47 -19.90 9.44
C GLN A 140 -13.33 -19.08 10.04
N VAL A 141 -12.34 -19.76 10.62
CA VAL A 141 -11.13 -19.10 11.14
C VAL A 141 -10.39 -18.43 9.97
N THR A 142 -10.53 -17.11 9.86
CA THR A 142 -9.79 -16.36 8.85
C THR A 142 -8.32 -16.28 9.25
N ARG A 143 -7.47 -16.86 8.41
CA ARG A 143 -6.01 -16.77 8.51
C ARG A 143 -5.51 -15.86 7.40
N PRO A 144 -4.36 -15.18 7.57
CA PRO A 144 -3.76 -14.40 6.48
C PRO A 144 -3.61 -15.20 5.19
N TYR A 145 -3.22 -16.47 5.32
CA TYR A 145 -3.12 -17.39 4.18
C TYR A 145 -4.45 -17.62 3.46
N ALA A 146 -5.55 -17.77 4.19
CA ALA A 146 -6.87 -18.04 3.62
C ALA A 146 -7.37 -16.84 2.80
N LEU A 147 -7.15 -15.61 3.29
CA LEU A 147 -7.45 -14.39 2.52
C LEU A 147 -6.59 -14.30 1.27
N ARG A 148 -5.27 -14.50 1.39
CA ARG A 148 -4.37 -14.47 0.24
C ARG A 148 -4.78 -15.47 -0.84
N TYR A 149 -5.07 -16.71 -0.45
CA TYR A 149 -5.47 -17.76 -1.38
C TYR A 149 -6.86 -17.50 -1.97
N GLY A 150 -7.83 -17.12 -1.14
CA GLY A 150 -9.19 -16.81 -1.57
C GLY A 150 -9.24 -15.63 -2.54
N ALA A 151 -8.56 -14.53 -2.22
CA ALA A 151 -8.43 -13.37 -3.08
C ALA A 151 -7.72 -13.71 -4.40
N GLY A 152 -6.59 -14.45 -4.33
CA GLY A 152 -5.89 -14.89 -5.54
C GLY A 152 -6.75 -15.80 -6.43
N LYS A 153 -7.52 -16.72 -5.84
CA LYS A 153 -8.45 -17.57 -6.59
C LYS A 153 -9.59 -16.76 -7.22
N ALA A 154 -10.16 -15.81 -6.48
CA ALA A 154 -11.21 -14.92 -6.99
C ALA A 154 -10.68 -14.05 -8.15
N PHE A 155 -9.45 -13.56 -8.03
CA PHE A 155 -8.77 -12.80 -9.07
C PHE A 155 -8.54 -13.65 -10.33
N ASN A 156 -8.00 -14.87 -10.20
CA ASN A 156 -7.78 -15.77 -11.34
C ASN A 156 -9.09 -16.20 -12.03
N ASN A 157 -10.19 -16.29 -11.28
CA ASN A 157 -11.49 -16.66 -11.82
C ASN A 157 -12.26 -15.47 -12.45
N ASN A 158 -11.69 -14.27 -12.42
CA ASN A 158 -12.33 -13.10 -13.00
C ASN A 158 -12.13 -13.09 -14.52
N GLY A 159 -13.21 -13.28 -15.29
CA GLY A 159 -13.17 -13.30 -16.76
C GLY A 159 -12.72 -12.00 -17.43
N ASN A 160 -12.57 -10.91 -16.67
CA ASN A 160 -12.00 -9.64 -17.13
C ASN A 160 -10.47 -9.57 -16.97
N VAL A 161 -9.85 -10.57 -16.35
CA VAL A 161 -8.39 -10.69 -16.22
C VAL A 161 -7.95 -11.74 -17.24
N SER A 162 -7.24 -11.33 -18.30
CA SER A 162 -6.66 -12.32 -19.21
C SER A 162 -5.54 -13.08 -18.49
N GLU A 163 -5.37 -14.37 -18.78
CA GLU A 163 -4.14 -15.04 -18.37
C GLU A 163 -2.97 -14.31 -19.01
N ALA A 164 -2.13 -13.70 -18.16
CA ALA A 164 -0.84 -13.17 -18.60
C ALA A 164 0.03 -14.38 -18.93
N MET A 165 0.34 -14.53 -20.22
CA MET A 165 1.18 -15.60 -20.77
C MET A 165 2.64 -15.45 -20.33
#